data_AF-A0A167CSJ8-F1
#
_entry.id   AF-A0A167CSJ8-F1
#
_cell.length_a   1.000
_cell.length_b   1.000
_cell.length_c   1.000
_cell.angle_alpha   90.00
_cell.angle_beta   90.00
_cell.angle_gamma   90.00
#
_symmetry.space_group_name_H-M   'P 1'
#
loop_
_entity.id
_entity.type
_entity.pdbx_description
1 polymer ?
#
loop_
_entity_poly.entity_id
_entity_poly.type
_entity_poly.pdbx_seq_one_letter_code
_entity_poly.pdbx_strand_id
1 'polypeptide(L)'
;MCQTTIAGTRIVGRMTAGNRRGLLVPIQTTDQELQHLRNTLPDTVRIQRVEERLSALGNVICCNDYVALVHPDIERETEELIADVLGVEVFRQTVAGNVLVGSYASITNQGGLVHPQTSVQDQEELSSLLQIPLVAGTVNRGSAVIGGGMVANDWLAVVGLDTTAPELHVVESIFGLNNETPEKDMLIEHYY
;
A
#
# COMPACT_ATOMS: atom_id res chain seq x y z
N MET A 1 -15.55 6.82 -3.68
CA MET A 1 -14.42 7.66 -4.17
C MET A 1 -14.60 9.05 -3.60
N CYS A 2 -13.59 9.62 -2.93
CA CYS A 2 -13.61 10.97 -2.35
C CYS A 2 -12.65 11.86 -3.16
N GLN A 3 -13.12 13.02 -3.63
CA GLN A 3 -12.28 13.99 -4.32
C GLN A 3 -11.85 15.06 -3.32
N THR A 4 -10.56 15.10 -2.98
CA THR A 4 -10.04 16.02 -1.96
C THR A 4 -8.66 16.54 -2.32
N THR A 5 -8.26 17.63 -1.67
CA THR A 5 -6.86 17.99 -1.47
C THR A 5 -6.41 17.56 -0.08
N ILE A 6 -5.10 17.51 0.14
CA ILE A 6 -4.50 17.29 1.47
C ILE A 6 -3.43 18.35 1.68
N ALA A 7 -3.58 19.16 2.72
CA ALA A 7 -2.72 20.31 3.00
C ALA A 7 -2.65 21.29 1.81
N GLY A 8 -3.75 21.44 1.06
CA GLY A 8 -3.80 22.27 -0.16
C GLY A 8 -3.03 21.70 -1.36
N THR A 9 -2.55 20.46 -1.28
CA THR A 9 -1.79 19.81 -2.36
C THR A 9 -2.63 18.79 -3.12
N ARG A 10 -2.19 18.47 -4.36
CA ARG A 10 -2.80 17.45 -5.23
C ARG A 10 -2.14 16.07 -5.13
N ILE A 11 -1.11 15.92 -4.32
CA ILE A 11 -0.32 14.68 -4.17
C ILE A 11 -0.85 13.80 -3.05
N VAL A 12 -2.18 13.62 -3.01
CA VAL A 12 -2.90 12.99 -1.88
C VAL A 12 -2.37 11.61 -1.51
N GLY A 13 -2.04 10.78 -2.51
CA GLY A 13 -1.51 9.42 -2.28
C GLY A 13 -0.13 9.39 -1.65
N ARG A 14 0.68 10.45 -1.81
CA ARG A 14 1.99 10.57 -1.13
C ARG A 14 1.87 11.21 0.25
N MET A 15 0.87 12.06 0.45
CA MET A 15 0.66 12.77 1.71
C MET A 15 -0.06 11.92 2.76
N THR A 16 -0.75 10.86 2.37
CA THR A 16 -1.60 10.06 3.25
C THR A 16 -1.23 8.58 3.19
N ALA A 17 -1.54 7.86 4.25
CA ALA A 17 -1.42 6.40 4.32
C ALA A 17 -2.62 5.85 5.09
N GLY A 18 -3.13 4.69 4.71
CA GLY A 18 -4.32 4.14 5.34
C GLY A 18 -4.66 2.75 4.86
N ASN A 19 -5.53 2.10 5.62
CA ASN A 19 -6.08 0.78 5.34
C ASN A 19 -7.60 0.82 5.49
N ARG A 20 -8.27 -0.34 5.55
CA ARG A 20 -9.74 -0.39 5.70
C ARG A 20 -10.25 0.29 6.98
N ARG A 21 -9.42 0.40 8.03
CA ARG A 21 -9.83 0.83 9.38
C ARG A 21 -9.42 2.25 9.73
N GLY A 22 -8.36 2.77 9.11
CA GLY A 22 -7.85 4.09 9.44
C GLY A 22 -7.23 4.82 8.27
N LEU A 23 -7.21 6.14 8.37
CA LEU A 23 -6.57 7.06 7.44
C LEU A 23 -5.72 8.08 8.21
N LEU A 24 -4.42 8.08 7.91
CA LEU A 24 -3.46 9.02 8.46
C LEU A 24 -3.29 10.19 7.49
N VAL A 25 -3.45 11.40 8.02
CA VAL A 25 -3.29 12.65 7.28
C VAL A 25 -2.23 13.52 7.95
N PRO A 26 -1.49 14.35 7.20
CA PRO A 26 -0.44 15.18 7.77
C PRO A 26 -1.04 16.29 8.64
N ILE A 27 -0.26 16.79 9.60
CA ILE A 27 -0.70 17.85 10.52
C ILE A 27 -1.16 19.14 9.81
N GLN A 28 -0.63 19.42 8.61
CA GLN A 28 -0.99 20.58 7.78
C GLN A 28 -2.34 20.44 7.07
N THR A 29 -3.03 19.30 7.18
CA THR A 29 -4.36 19.10 6.60
C THR A 29 -5.36 20.07 7.24
N THR A 30 -6.03 20.87 6.42
CA THR A 30 -6.97 21.89 6.92
C THR A 30 -8.20 21.27 7.58
N ASP A 31 -8.90 22.02 8.46
CA ASP A 31 -10.14 21.54 9.08
C ASP A 31 -11.25 21.31 8.06
N GLN A 32 -11.27 22.08 6.97
CA GLN A 32 -12.22 21.91 5.88
C GLN A 32 -11.99 20.59 5.13
N GLU A 33 -10.73 20.28 4.77
CA GLU A 33 -10.37 18.99 4.15
C GLU A 33 -10.72 17.82 5.09
N LEU A 34 -10.41 17.95 6.38
CA LEU A 34 -10.66 16.90 7.36
C LEU A 34 -12.16 16.67 7.57
N GLN A 35 -12.98 17.73 7.62
CA GLN A 35 -14.43 17.60 7.69
C GLN A 35 -14.99 16.97 6.41
N HIS A 36 -14.45 17.32 5.24
CA HIS A 36 -14.87 16.72 3.97
C HIS A 36 -14.60 15.20 3.95
N LEU A 37 -13.41 14.79 4.40
CA LEU A 37 -13.07 13.37 4.54
C LEU A 37 -14.03 12.64 5.49
N ARG A 38 -14.30 13.20 6.67
CA ARG A 38 -15.23 12.62 7.66
C ARG A 38 -16.65 12.46 7.13
N ASN A 39 -17.12 13.41 6.31
CA ASN A 39 -18.46 13.34 5.73
C ASN A 39 -18.56 12.32 4.58
N THR A 40 -17.42 11.96 3.97
CA THR A 40 -17.39 11.10 2.77
C THR A 40 -16.99 9.65 3.09
N LEU A 41 -16.12 9.46 4.08
CA LEU A 41 -15.66 8.14 4.49
C LEU A 41 -16.67 7.49 5.46
N PRO A 42 -16.76 6.15 5.48
CA PRO A 42 -17.60 5.46 6.46
C PRO A 42 -17.14 5.73 7.90
N ASP A 43 -18.08 5.75 8.85
CA ASP A 43 -17.81 5.95 10.29
C ASP A 43 -16.85 4.92 10.89
N THR A 44 -16.67 3.77 10.21
CA THR A 44 -15.71 2.74 10.62
C THR A 44 -14.25 3.17 10.40
N VAL A 45 -13.99 4.18 9.58
CA VAL A 45 -12.64 4.64 9.25
C VAL A 45 -12.22 5.76 10.21
N ARG A 46 -11.22 5.49 11.04
CA ARG A 46 -10.65 6.49 11.95
C ARG A 46 -9.69 7.41 11.21
N ILE A 47 -9.97 8.71 11.23
CA ILE A 47 -9.11 9.71 10.57
C ILE A 47 -8.31 10.45 11.63
N GLN A 48 -6.98 10.40 11.53
CA GLN A 48 -6.08 11.00 12.51
C GLN A 48 -5.02 11.87 11.83
N ARG A 49 -4.79 13.06 12.39
CA ARG A 49 -3.65 13.92 12.02
C ARG A 49 -2.39 13.42 12.70
N VAL A 50 -1.31 13.32 11.94
CA VAL A 50 0.00 12.87 12.40
C VAL A 50 1.02 13.97 12.12
N GLU A 51 1.79 14.33 13.15
CA GLU A 51 2.99 15.13 12.96
C GLU A 51 4.14 14.18 12.61
N GLU A 52 4.70 14.36 11.41
CA GLU A 52 5.85 13.58 11.00
C GLU A 52 6.80 14.46 10.18
N ARG A 53 8.12 14.34 10.47
CA ARG A 53 9.15 15.29 10.02
C ARG A 53 10.18 14.71 9.05
N LEU A 54 10.28 13.38 8.88
CA LEU A 54 11.24 12.76 7.98
C LEU A 54 10.81 12.89 6.51
N SER A 55 9.55 12.58 6.20
CA SER A 55 8.96 12.74 4.86
C SER A 55 7.43 12.74 4.90
N ALA A 56 6.80 12.70 3.73
CA ALA A 56 5.35 12.55 3.62
C ALA A 56 4.90 11.14 4.06
N LEU A 57 3.71 11.05 4.67
CA LEU A 57 3.21 9.80 5.28
C LEU A 57 3.15 8.62 4.31
N GLY A 58 2.74 8.85 3.06
CA GLY A 58 2.69 7.80 2.03
C GLY A 58 4.06 7.38 1.49
N ASN A 59 5.14 8.09 1.81
CA ASN A 59 6.50 7.66 1.50
C ASN A 59 7.10 6.83 2.63
N VAL A 60 6.76 7.14 3.88
CA VAL A 60 7.33 6.51 5.08
C VAL A 60 6.53 5.30 5.55
N ILE A 61 5.28 5.15 5.11
CA ILE A 61 4.37 4.07 5.54
C ILE A 61 3.95 3.25 4.31
N CYS A 62 4.08 1.93 4.40
CA CYS A 62 3.51 0.96 3.47
C CYS A 62 2.70 -0.05 4.28
N CYS A 63 1.38 -0.09 4.15
CA CYS A 63 0.51 -0.86 5.03
C CYS A 63 -0.57 -1.66 4.29
N ASN A 64 -0.96 -2.78 4.89
CA ASN A 64 -2.18 -3.52 4.53
C ASN A 64 -3.14 -3.58 5.74
N ASP A 65 -4.09 -4.52 5.75
CA ASP A 65 -5.04 -4.67 6.85
C ASP A 65 -4.50 -5.49 8.04
N TYR A 66 -3.23 -5.87 8.08
CA TYR A 66 -2.65 -6.67 9.17
C TYR A 66 -1.32 -6.12 9.67
N VAL A 67 -0.49 -5.62 8.76
CA VAL A 67 0.88 -5.19 9.01
C VAL A 67 1.17 -3.85 8.33
N ALA A 68 2.04 -3.05 8.93
CA ALA A 68 2.62 -1.86 8.32
C ALA A 68 4.15 -1.87 8.40
N LEU A 69 4.80 -1.60 7.28
CA LEU A 69 6.20 -1.25 7.21
C LEU A 69 6.35 0.26 7.35
N VAL A 70 7.28 0.69 8.20
CA VAL A 70 7.57 2.10 8.44
C VAL A 70 9.06 2.40 8.33
N HIS A 71 9.36 3.69 8.13
CA HIS A 71 10.73 4.21 8.16
C HIS A 71 11.45 3.81 9.47
N PRO A 72 12.72 3.33 9.43
CA PRO A 72 13.43 2.85 10.62
C PRO A 72 13.58 3.89 11.74
N ASP A 73 13.83 5.13 11.36
CA ASP A 73 14.04 6.26 12.29
C ASP A 73 12.73 6.94 12.75
N ILE A 74 11.56 6.33 12.52
CA ILE A 74 10.29 6.91 12.96
C ILE A 74 10.25 7.04 14.50
N GLU A 75 9.68 8.14 14.98
CA GLU A 75 9.50 8.37 16.40
C GLU A 75 8.55 7.33 17.00
N ARG A 76 8.84 6.87 18.23
CA ARG A 76 8.05 5.80 18.88
C ARG A 76 6.59 6.20 19.09
N GLU A 77 6.33 7.48 19.40
CA GLU A 77 4.98 8.01 19.54
C GLU A 77 4.19 7.91 18.22
N THR A 78 4.85 8.25 17.10
CA THR A 78 4.26 8.13 15.76
C THR A 78 3.99 6.67 15.40
N GLU A 79 4.90 5.75 15.73
CA GLU A 79 4.71 4.31 15.55
C GLU A 79 3.51 3.78 16.34
N GLU A 80 3.41 4.12 17.62
CA GLU A 80 2.28 3.73 18.50
C GLU A 80 0.94 4.26 17.95
N LEU A 81 0.93 5.50 17.42
CA LEU A 81 -0.24 6.10 16.81
C LEU A 81 -0.64 5.38 15.50
N ILE A 82 0.32 5.03 14.64
CA ILE A 82 0.06 4.27 13.42
C ILE A 82 -0.57 2.91 13.78
N ALA A 83 -0.01 2.21 14.76
CA ALA A 83 -0.51 0.92 15.22
C ALA A 83 -1.96 1.01 15.74
N ASP A 84 -2.29 2.02 16.55
CA ASP A 84 -3.64 2.20 17.11
C ASP A 84 -4.67 2.60 16.05
N VAL A 85 -4.34 3.56 15.18
CA VAL A 85 -5.29 4.08 14.18
C VAL A 85 -5.56 3.07 13.07
N LEU A 86 -4.52 2.42 12.56
CA LEU A 86 -4.65 1.41 11.50
C LEU A 86 -5.04 0.04 12.08
N GLY A 87 -4.80 -0.21 13.36
CA GLY A 87 -5.03 -1.49 14.02
C GLY A 87 -4.17 -2.59 13.40
N VAL A 88 -2.87 -2.34 13.23
CA VAL A 88 -1.91 -3.25 12.57
C VAL A 88 -0.64 -3.37 13.40
N GLU A 89 0.09 -4.46 13.20
CA GLU A 89 1.46 -4.58 13.71
C GLU A 89 2.40 -3.73 12.86
N VAL A 90 3.27 -2.95 13.50
CA VAL A 90 4.18 -2.03 12.82
C VAL A 90 5.60 -2.56 12.91
N PHE A 91 6.28 -2.62 11.76
CA PHE A 91 7.68 -3.02 11.68
C PHE A 91 8.53 -1.96 11.00
N ARG A 92 9.64 -1.62 11.66
CA ARG A 92 10.68 -0.74 11.15
C ARG A 92 11.57 -1.51 10.17
N GLN A 93 11.53 -1.15 8.90
CA GLN A 93 12.26 -1.91 7.88
C GLN A 93 12.71 -1.03 6.71
N THR A 94 13.62 -1.56 5.89
CA THR A 94 14.06 -0.96 4.62
C THR A 94 13.76 -1.88 3.45
N VAL A 95 13.61 -1.31 2.25
CA VAL A 95 13.38 -2.06 1.01
C VAL A 95 14.52 -1.77 0.04
N ALA A 96 15.33 -2.79 -0.28
CA ALA A 96 16.55 -2.65 -1.08
C ALA A 96 17.50 -1.54 -0.56
N GLY A 97 17.67 -1.45 0.77
CA GLY A 97 18.48 -0.41 1.42
C GLY A 97 17.84 0.99 1.43
N ASN A 98 16.62 1.16 0.93
CA ASN A 98 15.90 2.42 0.97
C ASN A 98 14.99 2.49 2.21
N VAL A 99 15.05 3.64 2.90
CA VAL A 99 14.24 3.92 4.10
C VAL A 99 12.80 4.34 3.80
N LEU A 100 12.52 4.81 2.58
CA LEU A 100 11.19 5.26 2.14
C LEU A 100 10.35 4.09 1.63
N VAL A 101 9.97 3.19 2.53
CA VAL A 101 9.27 1.94 2.21
C VAL A 101 8.01 2.14 1.36
N GLY A 102 7.20 3.17 1.62
CA GLY A 102 5.99 3.48 0.85
C GLY A 102 6.26 3.97 -0.58
N SER A 103 7.48 4.41 -0.88
CA SER A 103 7.87 4.74 -2.27
C SER A 103 8.30 3.51 -3.07
N TYR A 104 8.89 2.53 -2.39
CA TYR A 104 9.61 1.43 -3.02
C TYR A 104 8.92 0.07 -2.87
N ALA A 105 7.81 0.02 -2.14
CA ALA A 105 6.95 -1.14 -2.04
C ALA A 105 5.47 -0.75 -2.16
N SER A 106 4.68 -1.66 -2.72
CA SER A 106 3.22 -1.61 -2.72
C SER A 106 2.72 -2.96 -2.23
N ILE A 107 1.90 -2.98 -1.17
CA ILE A 107 1.43 -4.20 -0.54
C ILE A 107 -0.10 -4.21 -0.43
N THR A 108 -0.68 -5.40 -0.45
CA THR A 108 -2.10 -5.68 -0.20
C THR A 108 -2.21 -6.83 0.80
N ASN A 109 -3.42 -7.36 1.01
CA ASN A 109 -3.58 -8.57 1.83
C ASN A 109 -3.21 -9.85 1.07
N GLN A 110 -3.13 -9.81 -0.27
CA GLN A 110 -2.86 -10.98 -1.11
C GLN A 110 -1.38 -11.13 -1.48
N GLY A 111 -0.66 -10.02 -1.60
CA GLY A 111 0.73 -9.99 -2.02
C GLY A 111 1.30 -8.58 -2.10
N GLY A 112 2.58 -8.48 -2.48
CA GLY A 112 3.26 -7.20 -2.61
C GLY A 112 4.35 -7.18 -3.69
N LEU A 113 4.52 -5.99 -4.26
CA LEU A 113 5.56 -5.68 -5.24
C LEU A 113 6.60 -4.77 -4.59
N VAL A 114 7.86 -5.19 -4.63
CA VAL A 114 9.00 -4.45 -4.04
C VAL A 114 9.98 -4.00 -5.11
N HIS A 115 10.91 -3.11 -4.72
CA HIS A 115 11.97 -2.59 -5.57
C HIS A 115 12.72 -3.71 -6.33
N PRO A 116 13.06 -3.53 -7.61
CA PRO A 116 13.64 -4.59 -8.44
C PRO A 116 15.02 -5.07 -7.98
N GLN A 117 15.76 -4.24 -7.23
CA GLN A 117 17.08 -4.60 -6.68
C GLN A 117 17.01 -5.20 -5.26
N THR A 118 15.81 -5.52 -4.77
CA THR A 118 15.65 -6.20 -3.48
C THR A 118 16.24 -7.61 -3.58
N SER A 119 17.13 -7.98 -2.67
CA SER A 119 17.77 -9.30 -2.72
C SER A 119 16.74 -10.41 -2.46
N VAL A 120 17.01 -11.62 -2.92
CA VAL A 120 16.12 -12.77 -2.68
C VAL A 120 15.98 -13.04 -1.17
N GLN A 121 17.07 -12.87 -0.43
CA GLN A 121 17.06 -13.00 1.03
C GLN A 121 16.13 -11.95 1.67
N ASP A 122 16.26 -10.67 1.30
CA ASP A 122 15.39 -9.62 1.84
C ASP A 122 13.92 -9.86 1.47
N GLN A 123 13.65 -10.38 0.27
CA GLN A 123 12.30 -10.76 -0.15
C GLN A 123 11.73 -11.88 0.72
N GLU A 124 12.50 -12.92 1.03
CA GLU A 124 12.08 -14.02 1.90
C GLU A 124 11.85 -13.56 3.35
N GLU A 125 12.73 -12.69 3.87
CA GLU A 125 12.59 -12.09 5.19
C GLU A 125 11.33 -11.22 5.28
N LEU A 126 11.11 -10.33 4.31
CA LEU A 126 9.92 -9.48 4.23
C LEU A 126 8.64 -10.29 4.02
N SER A 127 8.67 -11.32 3.18
CA SER A 127 7.54 -12.22 2.94
C SER A 127 7.15 -12.96 4.22
N SER A 128 8.14 -13.45 4.97
CA SER A 128 7.94 -14.10 6.26
C SER A 128 7.42 -13.13 7.32
N LEU A 129 7.84 -11.87 7.28
CA LEU A 129 7.36 -10.84 8.21
C LEU A 129 5.90 -10.45 7.91
N LEU A 130 5.58 -10.21 6.63
CA LEU A 130 4.26 -9.74 6.19
C LEU A 130 3.23 -10.87 6.05
N GLN A 131 3.68 -12.13 6.01
CA GLN A 131 2.86 -13.31 5.76
C GLN A 131 2.13 -13.27 4.39
N ILE A 132 2.72 -12.60 3.41
CA ILE A 132 2.21 -12.49 2.03
C ILE A 132 3.35 -12.71 1.03
N PRO A 133 3.08 -13.28 -0.15
CA PRO A 133 4.10 -13.41 -1.19
C PRO A 133 4.57 -12.04 -1.67
N LEU A 134 5.89 -11.92 -1.87
CA LEU A 134 6.52 -10.73 -2.43
C LEU A 134 7.28 -11.07 -3.69
N VAL A 135 7.26 -10.13 -4.64
CA VAL A 135 8.09 -10.21 -5.85
C VAL A 135 8.79 -8.88 -6.09
N ALA A 136 10.06 -8.94 -6.49
CA ALA A 136 10.76 -7.78 -7.00
C ALA A 136 10.40 -7.53 -8.47
N GLY A 137 10.03 -6.29 -8.80
CA GLY A 137 9.66 -5.93 -10.17
C GLY A 137 9.68 -4.43 -10.40
N THR A 138 9.17 -4.00 -11.56
CA THR A 138 9.09 -2.59 -11.96
C THR A 138 7.70 -2.25 -12.45
N VAL A 139 7.43 -0.95 -12.53
CA VAL A 139 6.23 -0.38 -13.14
C VAL A 139 6.64 0.72 -14.11
N ASN A 140 5.74 1.17 -15.00
CA ASN A 140 6.02 2.29 -15.92
C ASN A 140 7.32 2.13 -16.71
N ARG A 141 7.52 0.97 -17.35
CA ARG A 141 8.66 0.71 -18.26
C ARG A 141 10.02 0.75 -17.56
N GLY A 142 10.12 0.05 -16.43
CA GLY A 142 11.37 -0.10 -15.68
C GLY A 142 11.55 0.91 -14.54
N SER A 143 10.52 1.66 -14.16
CA SER A 143 10.59 2.51 -12.97
C SER A 143 10.64 1.66 -11.70
N ALA A 144 11.60 1.98 -10.85
CA ALA A 144 11.80 1.33 -9.56
C ALA A 144 10.93 1.93 -8.44
N VAL A 145 10.22 3.02 -8.71
CA VAL A 145 9.37 3.73 -7.73
C VAL A 145 7.96 3.14 -7.76
N ILE A 146 7.80 1.98 -7.11
CA ILE A 146 6.58 1.17 -7.16
C ILE A 146 5.37 1.92 -6.58
N GLY A 147 5.46 2.40 -5.33
CA GLY A 147 4.33 3.08 -4.67
C GLY A 147 3.95 4.43 -5.29
N GLY A 148 4.78 4.95 -6.21
CA GLY A 148 4.43 6.12 -7.03
C GLY A 148 3.79 5.78 -8.36
N GLY A 149 4.06 4.59 -8.89
CA GLY A 149 3.64 4.17 -10.22
C GLY A 149 2.37 3.34 -10.22
N MET A 150 1.91 2.88 -9.05
CA MET A 150 0.70 2.10 -8.92
C MET A 150 0.05 2.25 -7.53
N VAL A 151 -1.23 1.89 -7.47
CA VAL A 151 -1.97 1.63 -6.23
C VAL A 151 -2.74 0.33 -6.40
N ALA A 152 -2.82 -0.48 -5.35
CA ALA A 152 -3.52 -1.75 -5.39
C ALA A 152 -4.35 -1.96 -4.12
N ASN A 153 -5.45 -2.70 -4.28
CA ASN A 153 -6.17 -3.35 -3.21
C ASN A 153 -6.40 -4.82 -3.61
N ASP A 154 -7.12 -5.58 -2.79
CA ASP A 154 -7.31 -7.03 -2.97
C ASP A 154 -8.08 -7.43 -4.25
N TRP A 155 -8.65 -6.48 -5.01
CA TRP A 155 -9.48 -6.76 -6.19
C TRP A 155 -9.25 -5.82 -7.38
N LEU A 156 -8.43 -4.79 -7.23
CA LEU A 156 -8.11 -3.80 -8.27
C LEU A 156 -6.69 -3.28 -8.07
N ALA A 157 -5.90 -3.30 -9.15
CA ALA A 157 -4.69 -2.49 -9.28
C ALA A 157 -4.88 -1.41 -10.35
N VAL A 158 -4.47 -0.20 -10.03
CA VAL A 158 -4.38 0.91 -10.98
C VAL A 158 -2.90 1.24 -11.15
N VAL A 159 -2.40 1.11 -12.38
CA VAL A 159 -1.00 1.34 -12.73
C VAL A 159 -0.88 2.51 -13.71
N GLY A 160 0.29 3.11 -13.81
CA GLY A 160 0.55 4.15 -14.80
C GLY A 160 0.55 3.61 -16.25
N LEU A 161 0.22 4.49 -17.18
CA LEU A 161 -0.04 4.16 -18.60
C LEU A 161 1.15 3.50 -19.31
N ASP A 162 2.37 3.84 -18.92
CA ASP A 162 3.59 3.32 -19.54
C ASP A 162 3.97 1.92 -19.04
N THR A 163 3.19 1.33 -18.12
CA THR A 163 3.43 -0.02 -17.59
C THR A 163 3.26 -1.04 -18.71
N THR A 164 4.29 -1.86 -18.91
CA THR A 164 4.36 -2.81 -20.02
C THR A 164 3.55 -4.08 -19.73
N ALA A 165 3.18 -4.84 -20.78
CA ALA A 165 2.43 -6.08 -20.62
C ALA A 165 3.12 -7.12 -19.69
N PRO A 166 4.46 -7.30 -19.72
CA PRO A 166 5.13 -8.16 -18.75
C PRO A 166 5.03 -7.64 -17.30
N GLU A 167 5.15 -6.32 -17.08
CA GLU A 167 4.99 -5.72 -15.75
C GLU A 167 3.55 -5.88 -15.24
N LEU A 168 2.55 -5.68 -16.11
CA LEU A 168 1.14 -5.92 -15.79
C LEU A 168 0.89 -7.38 -15.38
N HIS A 169 1.44 -8.34 -16.12
CA HIS A 169 1.27 -9.75 -15.79
C HIS A 169 1.83 -10.10 -14.40
N VAL A 170 2.98 -9.53 -14.03
CA VAL A 170 3.57 -9.68 -12.69
C VAL A 170 2.65 -9.09 -11.62
N VAL A 171 2.11 -7.88 -11.85
CA VAL A 171 1.16 -7.22 -10.95
C VAL A 171 -0.11 -8.07 -10.78
N GLU A 172 -0.73 -8.52 -11.87
CA GLU A 172 -1.94 -9.35 -11.82
C GLU A 172 -1.72 -10.65 -11.04
N SER A 173 -0.58 -11.30 -11.25
CA SER A 173 -0.23 -12.55 -10.59
C SER A 173 0.05 -12.38 -9.10
N ILE A 174 0.86 -11.39 -8.70
CA ILE A 174 1.26 -11.24 -7.29
C ILE A 174 0.12 -10.71 -6.42
N PHE A 175 -0.74 -9.85 -6.97
CA PHE A 175 -1.88 -9.30 -6.24
C PHE A 175 -3.14 -10.19 -6.32
N GLY A 176 -3.05 -11.35 -6.99
CA GLY A 176 -4.16 -12.31 -7.07
C GLY A 176 -5.39 -11.76 -7.80
N LEU A 177 -5.20 -10.88 -8.78
CA LEU A 177 -6.30 -10.20 -9.48
C LEU A 177 -6.95 -11.07 -10.56
N ASN A 178 -6.26 -12.13 -10.97
CA ASN A 178 -6.79 -13.13 -11.89
C ASN A 178 -7.76 -14.05 -11.15
N ASN A 179 -9.01 -13.58 -11.02
CA ASN A 179 -10.14 -14.46 -10.79
C ASN A 179 -10.41 -15.26 -12.06
N GLU A 180 -9.54 -16.22 -12.37
CA GLU A 180 -10.05 -17.46 -12.95
C GLU A 180 -10.92 -18.07 -11.85
N THR A 181 -12.23 -17.84 -11.96
CA THR A 181 -13.18 -18.80 -11.39
C THR A 181 -12.71 -20.15 -11.88
N PRO A 182 -12.39 -21.13 -11.03
CA PRO A 182 -12.14 -22.45 -11.56
C PRO A 182 -13.44 -22.87 -12.25
N GLU A 183 -13.43 -22.95 -13.57
CA GLU A 183 -14.39 -23.69 -14.40
C GLU A 183 -14.28 -25.19 -14.04
N LYS A 184 -14.50 -25.55 -12.76
CA LYS A 184 -14.47 -26.93 -12.28
C LYS A 184 -15.85 -27.51 -12.01
N ASP A 185 -16.92 -26.70 -12.12
CA ASP A 185 -18.29 -27.19 -11.89
C ASP A 185 -19.15 -27.34 -13.17
N MET A 186 -18.63 -27.03 -14.37
CA MET A 186 -19.39 -27.21 -15.63
C MET A 186 -19.11 -28.52 -16.39
N LEU A 187 -18.28 -29.44 -15.87
CA LEU A 187 -17.97 -30.71 -16.54
C LEU A 187 -18.63 -31.95 -15.92
N ILE A 188 -19.46 -31.83 -14.88
CA ILE A 188 -20.06 -33.01 -14.21
C ILE A 188 -21.57 -33.22 -14.52
N GLU A 189 -22.29 -32.24 -15.08
CA GLU A 189 -23.74 -32.42 -15.35
C GLU A 189 -24.12 -32.93 -16.75
N HIS A 190 -23.17 -33.36 -17.59
CA HIS A 190 -23.49 -33.94 -18.91
C HIS A 190 -23.32 -35.46 -19.04
N TYR A 191 -23.15 -36.18 -17.93
CA TYR A 191 -23.22 -37.64 -17.91
C TYR A 191 -24.02 -38.12 -16.70
N TYR A 192 -25.35 -37.93 -16.71
CA TYR A 192 -26.34 -38.88 -16.19
C TYR A 192 -27.71 -38.57 -16.78
#